data_AF-A0A0D2JE08-F1
#
_entry.id   AF-A0A0D2JE08-F1
#
_cell.length_a   1.000
_cell.length_b   1.000
_cell.length_c   1.000
_cell.angle_alpha   90.00
_cell.angle_beta   90.00
_cell.angle_gamma   90.00
#
_symmetry.space_group_name_H-M   'P 1'
#
loop_
_entity.id
_entity.type
_entity.pdbx_description
1 polymer ?
#
loop_
_entity_poly.entity_id
_entity_poly.type
_entity_poly.pdbx_seq_one_letter_code
_entity_poly.pdbx_strand_id
1 'polypeptide(L)'
;SAAGGAAPAAGGGDEDNPLPHHVDPVTLEPVVAPAISPYGHVMGLATWRAVLSDGRRCPFTKRPLRPEQLVVLTRANVERYRDVIVRRWWVAERSDGCRAGGGPIQTCVSEEAGYRRWERALGDASEDAFVTAALSEAVELARHAQRLAQQQARAELQQGWIAGGAADAEAGTCADERPEALLSFLQEQGLSSRQAEQVLSALMPGPLDCSDTSGGAGKAQRPQGRLSRGRLEAQWASLQRVLAGGDVVAMVACEPRLLQAASGDLVGALVHLVAAFPGIDAADIVQRRPGLLLLDDLSARCERAVSKLMQLHPSGDRGIVSALIKENPSLIVRMDYYQDARTLDDLPIEIQNVSAGVHTSPWSHALAGAVPTCPPKHAPATAAAPVFAAQWMVPGGQAGIGWLYRYWAQKKQ
;
A
#
# COMPACT_ATOMS: atom_id res chain seq x y z
N SER A 1 -27.79 -45.78 -56.58
CA SER A 1 -28.10 -44.47 -56.00
C SER A 1 -27.82 -44.50 -54.51
N ALA A 2 -26.73 -43.84 -54.10
CA ALA A 2 -26.31 -43.72 -52.71
C ALA A 2 -26.95 -42.47 -52.09
N ALA A 3 -27.56 -42.61 -50.91
CA ALA A 3 -28.04 -41.50 -50.10
C ALA A 3 -27.02 -41.25 -48.98
N GLY A 4 -26.23 -40.18 -49.12
CA GLY A 4 -25.31 -39.70 -48.10
C GLY A 4 -26.05 -38.78 -47.12
N GLY A 5 -26.07 -39.15 -45.84
CA GLY A 5 -26.54 -38.30 -44.75
C GLY A 5 -25.53 -37.21 -44.44
N ALA A 6 -25.92 -35.96 -44.65
CA ALA A 6 -25.14 -34.78 -44.28
C ALA A 6 -25.28 -34.49 -42.78
N ALA A 7 -24.16 -34.49 -42.07
CA ALA A 7 -24.06 -33.92 -40.73
C ALA A 7 -24.17 -32.38 -40.81
N PRO A 8 -24.91 -31.70 -39.90
CA PRO A 8 -24.93 -30.25 -39.90
C PRO A 8 -23.60 -29.71 -39.34
N ALA A 9 -22.97 -28.85 -40.13
CA ALA A 9 -21.72 -28.18 -39.83
C ALA A 9 -21.84 -27.30 -38.57
N ALA A 10 -20.90 -27.48 -37.63
CA ALA A 10 -20.69 -26.61 -36.50
C ALA A 10 -19.99 -25.32 -36.95
N GLY A 11 -20.79 -24.33 -37.37
CA GLY A 11 -20.31 -23.03 -37.84
C GLY A 11 -21.41 -21.98 -37.80
N GLY A 12 -22.07 -21.83 -36.66
CA GLY A 12 -22.92 -20.66 -36.40
C GLY A 12 -22.05 -19.57 -35.80
N GLY A 13 -21.87 -18.47 -36.52
CA GLY A 13 -21.13 -17.31 -36.05
C GLY A 13 -21.76 -16.69 -34.80
N ASP A 14 -20.94 -15.95 -34.06
CA ASP A 14 -21.27 -15.21 -32.83
C ASP A 14 -22.55 -14.35 -32.94
N GLU A 15 -22.98 -14.01 -34.16
CA GLU A 15 -24.22 -13.26 -34.43
C GLU A 15 -25.50 -13.97 -33.95
N ASP A 16 -25.60 -15.30 -33.96
CA ASP A 16 -26.83 -16.00 -33.56
C ASP A 16 -26.95 -16.27 -32.05
N ASN A 17 -25.96 -15.84 -31.27
CA ASN A 17 -25.95 -15.98 -29.83
C ASN A 17 -27.00 -15.06 -29.17
N PRO A 18 -28.03 -15.60 -28.50
CA PRO A 18 -29.02 -14.78 -27.80
C PRO A 18 -28.47 -14.13 -26.51
N LEU A 19 -27.29 -14.53 -26.04
CA LEU A 19 -26.69 -14.10 -24.77
C LEU A 19 -25.20 -13.72 -24.92
N PRO A 20 -24.85 -12.70 -25.72
CA PRO A 20 -23.46 -12.38 -26.09
C PRO A 20 -22.57 -11.90 -24.93
N HIS A 21 -23.16 -11.46 -23.82
CA HIS A 21 -22.43 -11.01 -22.63
C HIS A 21 -22.46 -12.03 -21.48
N HIS A 22 -22.99 -13.23 -21.72
CA HIS A 22 -23.04 -14.27 -20.69
C HIS A 22 -21.71 -15.03 -20.66
N VAL A 23 -21.11 -15.09 -19.48
CA VAL A 23 -19.83 -15.76 -19.24
C VAL A 23 -20.09 -17.16 -18.71
N ASP A 24 -19.37 -18.14 -19.25
CA ASP A 24 -19.44 -19.52 -18.81
C ASP A 24 -18.83 -19.64 -17.40
N PRO A 25 -19.57 -20.14 -16.40
CA PRO A 25 -19.08 -20.23 -15.02
C PRO A 25 -17.94 -21.24 -14.81
N VAL A 26 -17.67 -22.13 -15.77
CA VAL A 26 -16.58 -23.11 -15.68
C VAL A 26 -15.34 -22.61 -16.42
N THR A 27 -15.49 -22.09 -17.64
CA THR A 27 -14.34 -21.64 -18.44
C THR A 27 -13.98 -20.17 -18.23
N LEU A 28 -14.89 -19.37 -17.65
CA LEU A 28 -14.78 -17.91 -17.49
C LEU A 28 -14.64 -17.15 -18.82
N GLU A 29 -15.03 -17.77 -19.93
CA GLU A 29 -15.02 -17.18 -21.27
C GLU A 29 -16.45 -16.84 -21.75
N PRO A 30 -16.63 -15.91 -22.70
CA PRO A 30 -17.92 -15.64 -23.32
C PRO A 30 -18.54 -16.89 -23.95
N VAL A 31 -19.83 -17.11 -23.70
CA VAL A 31 -20.54 -18.32 -24.16
C VAL A 31 -20.90 -18.20 -25.65
N VAL A 32 -20.28 -18.99 -26.53
CA VAL A 32 -20.54 -18.96 -27.98
C VAL A 32 -21.82 -19.74 -28.40
N ALA A 33 -22.21 -20.75 -27.64
CA ALA A 33 -23.40 -21.57 -27.92
C ALA A 33 -24.13 -21.88 -26.60
N PRO A 34 -24.96 -20.94 -26.09
CA PRO A 34 -25.59 -21.11 -24.79
C PRO A 34 -26.59 -22.25 -24.80
N ALA A 35 -26.50 -23.13 -23.81
CA ALA A 35 -27.48 -24.16 -23.56
C ALA A 35 -27.96 -24.12 -22.11
N ILE A 36 -29.26 -24.29 -21.92
CA ILE A 36 -29.92 -24.28 -20.63
C ILE A 36 -30.28 -25.70 -20.19
N SER A 37 -30.06 -25.98 -18.91
CA SER A 37 -30.56 -27.21 -18.27
C SER A 37 -32.04 -27.07 -17.88
N PRO A 38 -32.77 -28.18 -17.64
CA PRO A 38 -34.14 -28.15 -17.11
C PRO A 38 -34.28 -27.45 -15.75
N TYR A 39 -33.14 -27.22 -15.07
CA TYR A 39 -33.06 -26.53 -13.79
C TYR A 39 -32.74 -25.04 -13.93
N GLY A 40 -32.66 -24.51 -15.15
CA GLY A 40 -32.49 -23.08 -15.39
C GLY A 40 -31.04 -22.56 -15.43
N HIS A 41 -30.04 -23.43 -15.31
CA HIS A 41 -28.62 -23.04 -15.42
C HIS A 41 -28.19 -22.99 -16.88
N VAL A 42 -27.51 -21.90 -17.26
CA VAL A 42 -26.98 -21.65 -18.61
C VAL A 42 -25.46 -21.80 -18.61
N MET A 43 -24.92 -22.45 -19.64
CA MET A 43 -23.48 -22.64 -19.86
C MET A 43 -23.24 -22.93 -21.35
N GLY A 44 -21.99 -22.88 -21.82
CA GLY A 44 -21.67 -23.30 -23.18
C GLY A 44 -22.00 -24.78 -23.42
N LEU A 45 -22.58 -25.12 -24.57
CA LEU A 45 -22.93 -26.50 -24.92
C LEU A 45 -21.70 -27.43 -24.89
N ALA A 46 -20.54 -26.94 -25.33
CA ALA A 46 -19.28 -27.70 -25.28
C ALA A 46 -18.88 -28.00 -23.82
N THR A 47 -18.95 -26.99 -22.96
CA THR A 47 -18.71 -27.11 -21.52
C THR A 47 -19.69 -28.08 -20.87
N TRP A 48 -20.97 -28.04 -21.25
CA TRP A 48 -21.96 -29.00 -20.75
C TRP A 48 -21.61 -30.44 -21.10
N ARG A 49 -21.16 -30.69 -22.33
CA ARG A 49 -20.76 -32.04 -22.76
C ARG A 49 -19.54 -32.54 -21.98
N ALA A 50 -18.55 -31.68 -21.76
CA ALA A 50 -17.37 -32.00 -20.96
C ALA A 50 -17.71 -32.28 -19.49
N VAL A 51 -18.56 -31.47 -18.87
CA VAL A 51 -18.97 -31.69 -17.46
C VAL A 51 -19.83 -32.95 -17.32
N LEU A 52 -20.71 -33.24 -18.29
CA LEU A 52 -21.60 -34.40 -18.22
C LEU A 52 -20.91 -35.72 -18.57
N SER A 53 -19.76 -35.72 -19.26
CA SER A 53 -19.00 -36.96 -19.51
C SER A 53 -18.48 -37.59 -18.23
N ASP A 54 -18.18 -36.77 -17.22
CA ASP A 54 -17.50 -37.23 -16.01
C ASP A 54 -18.46 -37.73 -14.91
N GLY A 55 -19.74 -37.33 -14.94
CA GLY A 55 -20.65 -37.66 -13.84
C GLY A 55 -22.15 -37.64 -14.11
N ARG A 56 -22.62 -37.33 -15.34
CA ARG A 56 -24.05 -37.23 -15.72
C ARG A 56 -24.93 -36.49 -14.69
N ARG A 57 -24.37 -35.46 -14.06
CA ARG A 57 -25.03 -34.63 -13.04
C ARG A 57 -24.78 -33.16 -13.33
N CYS A 58 -25.76 -32.33 -13.03
CA CYS A 58 -25.61 -30.88 -13.10
C CYS A 58 -24.50 -30.41 -12.14
N PRO A 59 -23.52 -29.60 -12.59
CA PRO A 59 -22.42 -29.14 -11.73
C PRO A 59 -22.91 -28.29 -10.55
N PHE A 60 -24.06 -27.63 -10.70
CA PHE A 60 -24.60 -26.69 -9.72
C PHE A 60 -25.54 -27.35 -8.71
N THR A 61 -26.53 -28.11 -9.19
CA THR A 61 -27.54 -28.74 -8.31
C THR A 61 -27.19 -30.16 -7.90
N LYS A 62 -26.15 -30.75 -8.51
CA LYS A 62 -25.75 -32.17 -8.35
C LYS A 62 -26.84 -33.19 -8.70
N ARG A 63 -27.96 -32.74 -9.28
CA ARG A 63 -29.07 -33.59 -9.76
C ARG A 63 -28.70 -34.30 -11.07
N PRO A 64 -29.21 -35.53 -11.31
CA PRO A 64 -28.91 -36.26 -12.54
C PRO A 64 -29.41 -35.47 -13.76
N LEU A 65 -28.54 -35.32 -14.75
CA LEU A 65 -28.82 -34.56 -15.96
C LEU A 65 -28.21 -35.29 -17.16
N ARG A 66 -29.02 -35.58 -18.17
CA ARG A 66 -28.54 -36.20 -19.41
C ARG A 66 -28.31 -35.14 -20.49
N PRO A 67 -27.34 -35.32 -21.39
CA PRO A 67 -27.06 -34.37 -22.46
C PRO A 67 -28.27 -34.06 -23.35
N GLU A 68 -29.18 -35.03 -23.54
CA GLU A 68 -30.38 -34.86 -24.37
C GLU A 68 -31.44 -33.95 -23.73
N GLN A 69 -31.31 -33.68 -22.42
CA GLN A 69 -32.22 -32.79 -21.69
C GLN A 69 -31.79 -31.32 -21.76
N LEU A 70 -30.62 -31.02 -22.35
CA LEU A 70 -30.14 -29.67 -22.55
C LEU A 70 -30.84 -29.05 -23.75
N VAL A 71 -31.29 -27.80 -23.60
CA VAL A 71 -31.88 -27.05 -24.69
C VAL A 71 -30.90 -25.98 -25.14
N VAL A 72 -30.50 -26.02 -26.41
CA VAL A 72 -29.68 -24.95 -27.01
C VAL A 72 -30.55 -23.71 -27.16
N LEU A 73 -30.09 -22.61 -26.60
CA LEU A 73 -30.76 -21.32 -26.69
C LEU A 73 -30.42 -20.67 -28.03
N THR A 74 -31.46 -20.22 -28.72
CA THR A 74 -31.42 -19.49 -29.97
C THR A 74 -32.26 -18.22 -29.81
N ARG A 75 -32.04 -17.21 -30.65
CA ARG A 75 -32.84 -15.98 -30.63
C ARG A 75 -34.36 -16.24 -30.74
N ALA A 76 -34.76 -17.33 -31.40
CA ALA A 76 -36.16 -17.69 -31.58
C ALA A 76 -36.80 -18.35 -30.34
N ASN A 77 -36.02 -18.98 -29.45
CA ASN A 77 -36.56 -19.73 -28.31
C ASN A 77 -36.21 -19.11 -26.94
N VAL A 78 -35.24 -18.20 -26.87
CA VAL A 78 -34.72 -17.67 -25.60
C VAL A 78 -35.80 -17.04 -24.73
N GLU A 79 -36.78 -16.35 -25.33
CA GLU A 79 -37.85 -15.68 -24.57
C GLU A 79 -38.70 -16.69 -23.78
N ARG A 80 -38.84 -17.93 -24.26
CA ARG A 80 -39.60 -18.99 -23.56
C ARG A 80 -38.92 -19.46 -22.28
N TYR A 81 -37.61 -19.27 -22.20
CA TYR A 81 -36.79 -19.71 -21.07
C TYR A 81 -36.32 -18.55 -20.20
N ARG A 82 -36.63 -17.30 -20.57
CA ARG A 82 -36.10 -16.10 -19.93
C ARG A 82 -36.42 -16.03 -18.43
N ASP A 83 -37.62 -16.44 -18.06
CA ASP A 83 -38.08 -16.47 -16.66
C ASP A 83 -37.52 -17.66 -15.86
N VAL A 84 -37.01 -18.68 -16.56
CA VAL A 84 -36.43 -19.90 -15.98
C VAL A 84 -34.90 -19.79 -15.89
N ILE A 85 -34.28 -18.89 -16.66
CA ILE A 85 -32.85 -18.60 -16.56
C ILE A 85 -32.59 -18.04 -15.16
N VAL A 86 -32.01 -18.90 -14.33
CA VAL A 86 -31.69 -18.59 -12.94
C VAL A 86 -30.58 -17.53 -12.94
N ARG A 87 -30.94 -16.25 -12.70
CA ARG A 87 -29.98 -15.15 -12.45
C ARG A 87 -29.33 -15.27 -11.07
N ARG A 88 -28.85 -16.45 -10.69
CA ARG A 88 -28.34 -16.74 -9.33
C ARG A 88 -26.85 -17.01 -9.33
N TRP A 89 -26.10 -16.07 -9.91
CA TRP A 89 -24.65 -16.01 -9.75
C TRP A 89 -24.23 -14.64 -9.20
N TRP A 90 -24.84 -14.27 -8.08
CA TRP A 90 -24.14 -13.60 -6.99
C TRP A 90 -24.57 -14.34 -5.72
N VAL A 91 -23.60 -14.68 -4.88
CA VAL A 91 -23.71 -15.50 -3.65
C VAL A 91 -23.74 -17.02 -3.88
N ALA A 92 -22.53 -17.59 -4.00
CA ALA A 92 -22.27 -18.94 -3.54
C ALA A 92 -21.58 -18.83 -2.16
N GLU A 93 -22.34 -19.02 -1.08
CA GLU A 93 -21.82 -19.75 0.08
C GLU A 93 -22.95 -20.21 1.02
N ARG A 94 -22.73 -21.41 1.57
CA ARG A 94 -23.50 -22.14 2.58
C ARG A 94 -24.73 -22.89 2.11
N SER A 95 -24.54 -24.19 1.98
CA SER A 95 -25.50 -25.18 2.49
C SER A 95 -24.77 -26.47 2.81
N ASP A 96 -24.04 -26.46 3.94
CA ASP A 96 -23.92 -27.65 4.78
C ASP A 96 -24.74 -27.38 6.04
N GLY A 97 -25.66 -28.29 6.34
CA GLY A 97 -26.45 -28.29 7.57
C GLY A 97 -27.94 -28.08 7.36
N CYS A 98 -28.66 -29.14 6.97
CA CYS A 98 -30.03 -29.41 7.44
C CYS A 98 -30.46 -30.83 7.04
N ARG A 99 -30.18 -31.78 7.94
CA ARG A 99 -30.94 -33.01 8.20
C ARG A 99 -31.42 -32.80 9.65
N ALA A 100 -32.66 -32.98 10.08
CA ALA A 100 -33.75 -33.85 9.68
C ALA A 100 -35.09 -33.25 10.14
N GLY A 101 -36.19 -33.63 9.51
CA GLY A 101 -37.53 -33.34 10.01
C GLY A 101 -38.58 -33.60 8.93
N GLY A 102 -39.01 -34.85 8.80
CA GLY A 102 -40.05 -35.25 7.87
C GLY A 102 -41.42 -34.71 8.27
N GLY A 103 -42.14 -34.17 7.29
CA GLY A 103 -43.56 -33.83 7.35
C GLY A 103 -44.15 -33.81 5.94
N PRO A 104 -45.40 -34.28 5.75
CA PRO A 104 -45.96 -34.48 4.43
C PRO A 104 -46.37 -33.16 3.76
N ILE A 105 -46.34 -33.22 2.43
CA ILE A 105 -46.72 -32.18 1.48
C ILE A 105 -48.17 -31.73 1.74
N GLN A 106 -48.37 -30.45 2.09
CA GLN A 106 -49.70 -29.83 1.99
C GLN A 106 -49.63 -28.33 1.69
N THR A 107 -50.03 -28.02 0.45
CA THR A 107 -50.70 -26.81 -0.06
C THR A 107 -50.00 -25.45 0.00
N CYS A 108 -49.53 -25.06 -1.19
CA CYS A 108 -49.23 -23.70 -1.63
C CYS A 108 -50.52 -22.86 -1.73
N VAL A 109 -50.80 -21.92 -0.80
CA VAL A 109 -51.59 -20.68 -1.05
C VAL A 109 -51.29 -19.56 -0.01
N SER A 110 -50.06 -19.40 0.51
CA SER A 110 -49.80 -18.36 1.53
C SER A 110 -48.50 -17.55 1.37
N GLU A 111 -47.75 -17.72 0.28
CA GLU A 111 -46.46 -17.02 0.09
C GLU A 111 -46.58 -15.58 -0.46
N GLU A 112 -47.66 -15.19 -1.14
CA GLU A 112 -47.79 -13.80 -1.65
C GLU A 112 -48.00 -12.76 -0.53
N ALA A 113 -48.65 -13.15 0.57
CA ALA A 113 -48.84 -12.27 1.73
C ALA A 113 -47.59 -12.15 2.61
N GLY A 114 -46.74 -13.19 2.60
CA GLY A 114 -45.41 -13.17 3.22
C GLY A 114 -44.44 -12.31 2.43
N TYR A 115 -44.45 -12.42 1.10
CA TYR A 115 -43.55 -11.70 0.21
C TYR A 115 -43.76 -10.18 0.25
N ARG A 116 -45.02 -9.69 0.15
CA ARG A 116 -45.30 -8.25 0.24
C ARG A 116 -45.11 -7.64 1.63
N ARG A 117 -45.03 -8.46 2.68
CA ARG A 117 -44.69 -8.04 4.05
C ARG A 117 -43.17 -7.97 4.23
N TRP A 118 -42.43 -8.88 3.60
CA TRP A 118 -40.96 -8.86 3.52
C TRP A 118 -40.44 -7.70 2.65
N GLU A 119 -41.06 -7.42 1.49
CA GLU A 119 -40.71 -6.31 0.59
C GLU A 119 -40.84 -4.94 1.27
N ARG A 120 -41.86 -4.77 2.13
CA ARG A 120 -42.04 -3.54 2.92
C ARG A 120 -41.09 -3.41 4.11
N ALA A 121 -40.45 -4.50 4.54
CA ALA A 121 -39.47 -4.51 5.62
C ALA A 121 -38.02 -4.40 5.13
N LEU A 122 -37.75 -4.83 3.88
CA LEU A 122 -36.43 -4.74 3.23
C LEU A 122 -36.16 -3.39 2.58
N GLY A 123 -37.19 -2.63 2.22
CA GLY A 123 -37.05 -1.43 1.41
C GLY A 123 -36.36 -0.22 2.06
N ASP A 124 -35.94 -0.24 3.34
CA ASP A 124 -35.41 0.99 3.96
C ASP A 124 -34.40 0.84 5.12
N ALA A 125 -33.96 -0.36 5.52
CA ALA A 125 -33.00 -0.47 6.64
C ALA A 125 -32.14 -1.74 6.69
N SER A 126 -32.54 -2.85 6.06
CA SER A 126 -31.91 -4.15 6.26
C SER A 126 -30.77 -4.47 5.29
N GLU A 127 -30.84 -4.00 4.04
CA GLU A 127 -29.76 -4.26 3.07
C GLU A 127 -28.52 -3.44 3.39
N ASP A 128 -28.67 -2.16 3.74
CA ASP A 128 -27.52 -1.33 4.13
C ASP A 128 -26.88 -1.81 5.44
N ALA A 129 -27.67 -2.26 6.41
CA ALA A 129 -27.13 -2.83 7.66
C ALA A 129 -26.37 -4.14 7.41
N PHE A 130 -26.89 -4.99 6.54
CA PHE A 130 -26.23 -6.24 6.16
C PHE A 130 -24.96 -5.99 5.34
N VAL A 131 -25.02 -5.12 4.32
CA VAL A 131 -23.88 -4.75 3.49
C VAL A 131 -22.81 -4.06 4.33
N THR A 132 -23.19 -3.17 5.26
CA THR A 132 -22.26 -2.51 6.19
C THR A 132 -21.62 -3.52 7.14
N ALA A 133 -22.38 -4.48 7.68
CA ALA A 133 -21.85 -5.54 8.51
C ALA A 133 -20.87 -6.44 7.74
N ALA A 134 -21.25 -6.89 6.55
CA ALA A 134 -20.40 -7.71 5.68
C ALA A 134 -19.13 -6.97 5.25
N LEU A 135 -19.23 -5.68 4.93
CA LEU A 135 -18.08 -4.84 4.59
C LEU A 135 -17.15 -4.68 5.79
N SER A 136 -17.69 -4.49 6.99
CA SER A 136 -16.90 -4.38 8.22
C SER A 136 -16.14 -5.67 8.52
N GLU A 137 -16.78 -6.82 8.33
CA GLU A 137 -16.17 -8.14 8.50
C GLU A 137 -15.09 -8.39 7.45
N ALA A 138 -15.33 -8.01 6.20
CA ALA A 138 -14.34 -8.12 5.13
C ALA A 138 -13.10 -7.24 5.41
N VAL A 139 -13.30 -6.02 5.92
CA VAL A 139 -12.20 -5.13 6.33
C VAL A 139 -11.42 -5.70 7.51
N GLU A 140 -12.10 -6.29 8.50
CA GLU A 140 -11.47 -6.98 9.62
C GLU A 140 -10.60 -8.16 9.16
N LEU A 141 -11.13 -9.00 8.26
CA LEU A 141 -10.42 -10.14 7.67
C LEU A 141 -9.21 -9.68 6.86
N ALA A 142 -9.35 -8.65 6.04
CA ALA A 142 -8.25 -8.08 5.27
C ALA A 142 -7.14 -7.56 6.19
N ARG A 143 -7.49 -6.85 7.28
CA ARG A 143 -6.53 -6.38 8.29
C ARG A 143 -5.86 -7.54 9.02
N HIS A 144 -6.60 -8.61 9.33
CA HIS A 144 -6.03 -9.79 9.98
C HIS A 144 -5.05 -10.52 9.05
N ALA A 145 -5.41 -10.72 7.79
CA ALA A 145 -4.52 -11.29 6.77
C ALA A 145 -3.26 -10.44 6.58
N GLN A 146 -3.40 -9.11 6.54
CA GLN A 146 -2.26 -8.20 6.46
C GLN A 146 -1.33 -8.30 7.68
N ARG A 147 -1.88 -8.43 8.89
CA ARG A 147 -1.08 -8.67 10.11
C ARG A 147 -0.33 -10.00 10.05
N LEU A 148 -0.96 -11.07 9.58
CA LEU A 148 -0.32 -12.38 9.42
C LEU A 148 0.79 -12.33 8.37
N ALA A 149 0.55 -11.70 7.22
CA ALA A 149 1.55 -11.51 6.18
C ALA A 149 2.76 -10.70 6.71
N GLN A 150 2.52 -9.65 7.49
CA GLN A 150 3.60 -8.88 8.14
C GLN A 150 4.36 -9.72 9.17
N GLN A 151 3.68 -10.56 9.95
CA GLN A 151 4.33 -11.48 10.88
C GLN A 151 5.17 -12.53 10.16
N GLN A 152 4.68 -13.08 9.05
CA GLN A 152 5.43 -14.04 8.24
C GLN A 152 6.65 -13.40 7.59
N ALA A 153 6.51 -12.22 6.98
CA ALA A 153 7.64 -11.48 6.42
C ALA A 153 8.69 -11.15 7.49
N ARG A 154 8.26 -10.79 8.72
CA ARG A 154 9.16 -10.61 9.86
C ARG A 154 9.86 -11.91 10.25
N ALA A 155 9.16 -13.04 10.27
CA ALA A 155 9.74 -14.34 10.60
C ALA A 155 10.75 -14.81 9.56
N GLU A 156 10.45 -14.66 8.27
CA GLU A 156 11.36 -14.99 7.16
C GLU A 156 12.60 -14.10 7.18
N LEU A 157 12.44 -12.81 7.43
CA LEU A 157 13.57 -11.91 7.65
C LEU A 157 14.36 -12.37 8.88
N GLN A 158 13.75 -12.60 10.04
CA GLN A 158 14.47 -13.08 11.23
C GLN A 158 15.22 -14.39 10.98
N GLN A 159 14.67 -15.32 10.21
CA GLN A 159 15.34 -16.57 9.85
C GLN A 159 16.54 -16.35 8.92
N GLY A 160 16.42 -15.46 7.92
CA GLY A 160 17.56 -15.06 7.10
C GLY A 160 18.68 -14.40 7.91
N TRP A 161 18.33 -13.74 9.02
CA TRP A 161 19.29 -13.07 9.91
C TRP A 161 19.96 -14.04 10.87
N ILE A 162 19.23 -15.03 11.40
CA ILE A 162 19.81 -16.10 12.20
C ILE A 162 20.75 -16.94 11.34
N ALA A 163 20.37 -17.25 10.09
CA ALA A 163 21.23 -17.96 9.15
C ALA A 163 22.48 -17.15 8.78
N GLY A 164 22.36 -15.83 8.58
CA GLY A 164 23.50 -14.95 8.31
C GLY A 164 24.42 -14.75 9.53
N GLY A 165 23.85 -14.52 10.72
CA GLY A 165 24.62 -14.30 11.95
C GLY A 165 25.26 -15.57 12.53
N ALA A 166 24.71 -16.75 12.25
CA ALA A 166 25.34 -18.02 12.62
C ALA A 166 26.61 -18.29 11.77
N ALA A 167 26.63 -17.87 10.51
CA ALA A 167 27.83 -17.94 9.67
C ALA A 167 28.94 -17.01 10.19
N ASP A 168 28.58 -15.85 10.75
CA ASP A 168 29.54 -14.92 11.38
C ASP A 168 30.11 -15.43 12.71
N ALA A 169 29.39 -16.31 13.42
CA ALA A 169 29.83 -16.86 14.71
C ALA A 169 30.91 -17.94 14.56
N GLU A 170 30.98 -18.64 13.43
CA GLU A 170 32.00 -19.66 13.16
C GLU A 170 33.25 -19.11 12.47
N ALA A 171 33.21 -17.91 11.88
CA ALA A 171 34.36 -17.22 11.30
C ALA A 171 35.23 -16.48 12.34
N GLY A 172 35.42 -17.10 13.51
CA GLY A 172 36.18 -16.61 14.66
C GLY A 172 37.70 -16.51 14.46
N THR A 173 38.18 -15.95 13.35
CA THR A 173 39.50 -15.32 13.30
C THR A 173 39.31 -13.82 13.46
N CYS A 174 39.37 -13.40 14.72
CA CYS A 174 39.34 -12.02 15.21
C CYS A 174 40.61 -11.25 14.76
N ALA A 175 40.88 -11.21 13.46
CA ALA A 175 41.83 -10.26 12.93
C ALA A 175 41.17 -8.89 13.06
N ASP A 176 41.78 -7.99 13.83
CA ASP A 176 41.46 -6.57 13.83
C ASP A 176 41.30 -6.11 12.38
N GLU A 177 40.05 -5.98 11.93
CA GLU A 177 39.80 -5.44 10.61
C GLU A 177 40.29 -4.00 10.64
N ARG A 178 41.32 -3.74 9.83
CA ARG A 178 41.92 -2.42 9.74
C ARG A 178 40.85 -1.46 9.24
N PRO A 179 40.72 -0.26 9.84
CA PRO A 179 39.74 0.75 9.42
C PRO A 179 39.87 1.09 7.93
N GLU A 180 41.06 0.92 7.36
CA GLU A 180 41.37 1.05 5.93
C GLU A 180 40.47 0.19 5.03
N ALA A 181 40.17 -1.06 5.42
CA ALA A 181 39.33 -1.97 4.64
C ALA A 181 37.84 -1.58 4.68
N LEU A 182 37.38 -1.02 5.80
CA LEU A 182 36.02 -0.49 5.93
C LEU A 182 35.86 0.80 5.11
N LEU A 183 36.88 1.67 5.13
CA LEU A 183 36.90 2.89 4.32
C LEU A 183 36.89 2.58 2.82
N SER A 184 37.73 1.64 2.37
CA SER A 184 37.77 1.25 0.95
C SER A 184 36.41 0.72 0.49
N PHE A 185 35.76 -0.11 1.31
CA PHE A 185 34.42 -0.61 1.01
C PHE A 185 33.39 0.52 0.89
N LEU A 186 33.36 1.46 1.85
CA LEU A 186 32.42 2.60 1.79
C LEU A 186 32.65 3.47 0.55
N GLN A 187 33.91 3.65 0.13
CA GLN A 187 34.26 4.35 -1.10
C GLN A 187 33.82 3.57 -2.35
N GLU A 188 33.97 2.24 -2.38
CA GLU A 188 33.46 1.37 -3.45
C GLU A 188 31.95 1.48 -3.61
N GLN A 189 31.20 1.69 -2.51
CA GLN A 189 29.76 1.96 -2.55
C GLN A 189 29.39 3.36 -3.07
N GLY A 190 30.38 4.22 -3.36
CA GLY A 190 30.18 5.54 -3.97
C GLY A 190 30.22 6.73 -2.99
N LEU A 191 30.60 6.52 -1.73
CA LEU A 191 30.86 7.62 -0.79
C LEU A 191 32.20 8.30 -1.14
N SER A 192 32.26 9.62 -1.01
CA SER A 192 33.55 10.32 -1.07
C SER A 192 34.43 9.96 0.14
N SER A 193 35.76 10.10 0.04
CA SER A 193 36.68 9.77 1.14
C SER A 193 36.29 10.46 2.46
N ARG A 194 35.96 11.76 2.38
CA ARG A 194 35.53 12.54 3.55
C ARG A 194 34.21 12.02 4.15
N GLN A 195 33.25 11.61 3.32
CA GLN A 195 31.99 11.04 3.80
C GLN A 195 32.20 9.66 4.42
N ALA A 196 33.04 8.81 3.81
CA ALA A 196 33.38 7.49 4.34
C ALA A 196 34.04 7.60 5.73
N GLU A 197 34.99 8.53 5.89
CA GLU A 197 35.63 8.83 7.18
C GLU A 197 34.62 9.34 8.23
N GLN A 198 33.72 10.24 7.84
CA GLN A 198 32.66 10.74 8.72
C GLN A 198 31.70 9.64 9.17
N VAL A 199 31.26 8.79 8.23
CA VAL A 199 30.40 7.63 8.52
C VAL A 199 31.12 6.68 9.47
N LEU A 200 32.37 6.32 9.20
CA LEU A 200 33.12 5.40 10.04
C LEU A 200 33.37 5.98 11.44
N SER A 201 33.72 7.26 11.54
CA SER A 201 33.89 7.95 12.83
C SER A 201 32.58 8.03 13.64
N ALA A 202 31.44 8.17 12.98
CA ALA A 202 30.13 8.16 13.64
C ALA A 202 29.72 6.75 14.10
N LEU A 203 30.12 5.72 13.36
CA LEU A 203 29.82 4.32 13.66
C LEU A 203 30.73 3.75 14.75
N MET A 204 31.99 4.18 14.78
CA MET A 204 32.99 3.85 15.78
C MET A 204 33.33 5.12 16.57
N PRO A 205 32.45 5.57 17.49
CA PRO A 205 32.85 6.60 18.43
C PRO A 205 34.14 6.10 19.09
N GLY A 206 35.20 6.90 18.99
CA GLY A 206 36.53 6.53 19.50
C GLY A 206 36.47 6.09 20.96
N PRO A 207 37.52 5.43 21.48
CA PRO A 207 37.55 5.02 22.88
C PRO A 207 37.27 6.25 23.74
N LEU A 208 36.04 6.31 24.26
CA LEU A 208 35.64 7.32 25.21
C LEU A 208 36.61 7.19 26.37
N ASP A 209 37.32 8.26 26.70
CA ASP A 209 38.20 8.30 27.86
C ASP A 209 37.41 7.75 29.06
N CYS A 210 37.79 6.54 29.48
CA CYS A 210 37.19 5.82 30.60
C CYS A 210 37.69 6.44 31.91
N SER A 211 37.52 7.73 32.08
CA SER A 211 37.67 8.39 33.38
C SER A 211 36.31 8.93 33.79
N ASP A 212 35.80 8.32 34.85
CA ASP A 212 34.81 8.84 35.80
C ASP A 212 33.40 8.25 35.80
N THR A 213 33.28 7.28 36.72
CA THR A 213 32.32 7.21 37.83
C THR A 213 30.84 6.89 37.59
N SER A 214 30.55 5.64 37.95
CA SER A 214 29.50 5.21 38.90
C SER A 214 28.02 5.39 38.54
N GLY A 215 27.35 4.23 38.49
CA GLY A 215 26.11 4.03 39.24
C GLY A 215 24.81 4.43 38.55
N GLY A 216 24.43 3.71 37.50
CA GLY A 216 23.07 3.83 36.93
C GLY A 216 22.63 2.53 36.27
N ALA A 217 21.80 1.75 36.95
CA ALA A 217 21.15 0.56 36.41
C ALA A 217 20.05 0.96 35.40
N GLY A 218 20.46 1.36 34.20
CA GLY A 218 19.57 1.64 33.06
C GLY A 218 19.79 0.58 31.99
N LYS A 219 18.70 -0.13 31.63
CA LYS A 219 18.54 -1.14 30.55
C LYS A 219 19.78 -1.35 29.67
N ALA A 220 20.37 -2.55 29.81
CA ALA A 220 21.49 -3.04 29.03
C ALA A 220 21.30 -2.80 27.51
N GLN A 221 21.89 -1.71 27.00
CA GLN A 221 22.17 -1.55 25.59
C GLN A 221 23.02 -2.77 25.20
N ARG A 222 22.49 -3.65 24.35
CA ARG A 222 23.23 -4.83 23.86
C ARG A 222 24.63 -4.39 23.42
N PRO A 223 25.69 -5.13 23.78
CA PRO A 223 27.03 -4.81 23.33
C PRO A 223 26.99 -4.78 21.80
N GLN A 224 27.14 -3.59 21.23
CA GLN A 224 27.23 -3.44 19.79
C GLN A 224 28.45 -4.25 19.37
N GLY A 225 28.21 -5.42 18.77
CA GLY A 225 29.29 -6.26 18.24
C GLY A 225 30.18 -5.40 17.35
N ARG A 226 31.50 -5.61 17.44
CA ARG A 226 32.48 -4.88 16.62
C ARG A 226 31.99 -4.84 15.16
N LEU A 227 32.11 -3.67 14.54
CA LEU A 227 31.80 -3.49 13.12
C LEU A 227 32.80 -4.30 12.30
N SER A 228 32.33 -5.37 11.68
CA SER A 228 33.08 -6.11 10.65
C SER A 228 32.60 -5.70 9.26
N ARG A 229 33.46 -5.91 8.25
CA ARG A 229 33.21 -5.65 6.85
C ARG A 229 32.05 -6.49 6.35
N GLY A 230 32.04 -7.79 6.68
CA GLY A 230 30.93 -8.68 6.32
C GLY A 230 29.58 -8.19 6.88
N ARG A 231 29.58 -7.70 8.13
CA ARG A 231 28.37 -7.10 8.71
C ARG A 231 27.97 -5.81 8.00
N LEU A 232 28.93 -4.94 7.70
CA LEU A 232 28.68 -3.68 6.99
C LEU A 232 28.11 -3.93 5.58
N GLU A 233 28.69 -4.89 4.86
CA GLU A 233 28.21 -5.38 3.56
C GLU A 233 26.78 -5.91 3.66
N ALA A 234 26.50 -6.77 4.66
CA ALA A 234 25.16 -7.31 4.87
C ALA A 234 24.13 -6.23 5.22
N GLN A 235 24.48 -5.26 6.07
CA GLN A 235 23.60 -4.13 6.42
C GLN A 235 23.36 -3.20 5.24
N TRP A 236 24.39 -2.91 4.45
CA TRP A 236 24.27 -2.11 3.25
C TRP A 236 23.35 -2.78 2.22
N ALA A 237 23.59 -4.07 1.92
CA ALA A 237 22.74 -4.85 1.01
C ALA A 237 21.30 -4.99 1.54
N SER A 238 21.12 -5.04 2.85
CA SER A 238 19.79 -5.04 3.48
C SER A 238 19.07 -3.70 3.27
N LEU A 239 19.76 -2.57 3.51
CA LEU A 239 19.23 -1.23 3.26
C LEU A 239 18.82 -1.05 1.79
N GLN A 240 19.66 -1.49 0.84
CA GLN A 240 19.36 -1.43 -0.59
C GLN A 240 18.12 -2.24 -0.97
N ARG A 241 17.91 -3.42 -0.35
CA ARG A 241 16.70 -4.23 -0.59
C ARG A 241 15.45 -3.61 -0.01
N VAL A 242 15.55 -3.04 1.19
CA VAL A 242 14.41 -2.44 1.90
C VAL A 242 13.97 -1.12 1.25
N LEU A 243 14.93 -0.34 0.71
CA LEU A 243 14.71 0.95 0.07
C LEU A 243 14.97 0.86 -1.44
N ALA A 244 14.29 -0.08 -2.11
CA ALA A 244 14.43 -0.27 -3.54
C ALA A 244 14.09 1.04 -4.30
N GLY A 245 15.10 1.67 -4.90
CA GLY A 245 14.98 2.92 -5.66
C GLY A 245 15.46 4.19 -4.94
N GLY A 246 15.76 4.13 -3.64
CA GLY A 246 16.31 5.26 -2.90
C GLY A 246 17.82 5.44 -3.09
N ASP A 247 18.32 6.68 -2.99
CA ASP A 247 19.77 6.95 -2.92
C ASP A 247 20.31 6.62 -1.52
N VAL A 248 20.60 5.32 -1.31
CA VAL A 248 21.15 4.81 -0.05
C VAL A 248 22.47 5.48 0.30
N VAL A 249 23.27 5.86 -0.69
CA VAL A 249 24.57 6.54 -0.48
C VAL A 249 24.35 7.89 0.17
N ALA A 250 23.45 8.72 -0.38
CA ALA A 250 23.11 10.00 0.21
C ALA A 250 22.51 9.85 1.61
N MET A 251 21.62 8.85 1.80
CA MET A 251 21.00 8.61 3.10
C MET A 251 21.99 8.23 4.18
N VAL A 252 22.93 7.31 3.90
CA VAL A 252 23.95 6.88 4.87
C VAL A 252 24.96 7.99 5.13
N ALA A 253 25.31 8.79 4.12
CA ALA A 253 26.16 9.96 4.31
C ALA A 253 25.51 10.98 5.27
N CYS A 254 24.19 11.14 5.20
CA CYS A 254 23.42 12.00 6.09
C CYS A 254 23.25 11.41 7.50
N GLU A 255 22.90 10.13 7.57
CA GLU A 255 22.59 9.44 8.83
C GLU A 255 23.33 8.09 8.88
N PRO A 256 24.58 8.07 9.37
CA PRO A 256 25.41 6.86 9.45
C PRO A 256 24.80 5.76 10.32
N ARG A 257 24.01 6.14 11.33
CA ARG A 257 23.39 5.22 12.29
C ARG A 257 22.40 4.26 11.65
N LEU A 258 21.91 4.53 10.44
CA LEU A 258 21.11 3.59 9.65
C LEU A 258 21.80 2.23 9.47
N LEU A 259 23.14 2.21 9.35
CA LEU A 259 23.91 0.97 9.21
C LEU A 259 23.98 0.13 10.49
N GLN A 260 23.60 0.70 11.64
CA GLN A 260 23.54 -0.02 12.92
C GLN A 260 22.13 -0.54 13.23
N ALA A 261 21.10 -0.01 12.58
CA ALA A 261 19.72 -0.39 12.82
C ALA A 261 19.45 -1.82 12.31
N ALA A 262 18.64 -2.58 13.04
CA ALA A 262 18.19 -3.87 12.55
C ALA A 262 17.19 -3.64 11.41
N SER A 263 17.23 -4.44 10.34
CA SER A 263 16.32 -4.22 9.22
C SER A 263 14.86 -4.45 9.60
N GLY A 264 14.59 -5.27 10.62
CA GLY A 264 13.23 -5.45 11.14
C GLY A 264 12.63 -4.13 11.65
N ASP A 265 13.45 -3.30 12.28
CA ASP A 265 13.04 -1.99 12.79
C ASP A 265 12.84 -1.00 11.62
N LEU A 266 13.75 -1.01 10.64
CA LEU A 266 13.64 -0.19 9.43
C LEU A 266 12.39 -0.53 8.60
N VAL A 267 12.12 -1.81 8.39
CA VAL A 267 10.90 -2.29 7.69
C VAL A 267 9.65 -1.92 8.51
N GLY A 268 9.69 -2.09 9.83
CA GLY A 268 8.61 -1.64 10.71
C GLY A 268 8.31 -0.15 10.55
N ALA A 269 9.34 0.70 10.59
CA ALA A 269 9.22 2.13 10.40
C ALA A 269 8.64 2.50 9.02
N LEU A 270 9.08 1.84 7.95
CA LEU A 270 8.51 2.03 6.61
C LEU A 270 7.03 1.65 6.54
N VAL A 271 6.65 0.52 7.14
CA VAL A 271 5.23 0.09 7.22
C VAL A 271 4.40 1.14 7.95
N HIS A 272 4.92 1.72 9.03
CA HIS A 272 4.23 2.81 9.74
C HIS A 272 4.07 4.06 8.88
N LEU A 273 5.07 4.43 8.09
CA LEU A 273 4.97 5.56 7.15
C LEU A 273 3.94 5.30 6.05
N VAL A 274 3.95 4.12 5.43
CA VAL A 274 2.98 3.75 4.38
C VAL A 274 1.55 3.73 4.95
N ALA A 275 1.37 3.21 6.16
CA ALA A 275 0.06 3.19 6.83
C ALA A 275 -0.43 4.61 7.17
N ALA A 276 0.47 5.50 7.61
CA ALA A 276 0.12 6.88 7.93
C ALA A 276 -0.21 7.71 6.68
N PHE A 277 0.48 7.44 5.56
CA PHE A 277 0.44 8.25 4.34
C PHE A 277 0.11 7.39 3.10
N PRO A 278 -1.14 6.90 2.97
CA PRO A 278 -1.51 6.05 1.84
C PRO A 278 -1.39 6.82 0.51
N GLY A 279 -0.80 6.17 -0.49
CA GLY A 279 -0.59 6.74 -1.83
C GLY A 279 0.65 7.61 -1.99
N ILE A 280 1.41 7.84 -0.90
CA ILE A 280 2.73 8.47 -0.97
C ILE A 280 3.80 7.39 -0.89
N ASP A 281 4.81 7.52 -1.74
CA ASP A 281 5.99 6.67 -1.65
C ASP A 281 6.76 6.98 -0.35
N ALA A 282 6.83 6.01 0.56
CA ALA A 282 7.56 6.16 1.81
C ALA A 282 9.07 6.33 1.57
N ALA A 283 9.62 5.82 0.45
CA ALA A 283 11.01 6.01 0.10
C ALA A 283 11.33 7.50 -0.13
N ASP A 284 10.43 8.25 -0.80
CA ASP A 284 10.58 9.70 -1.01
C ASP A 284 10.69 10.46 0.32
N ILE A 285 9.83 10.11 1.30
CA ILE A 285 9.80 10.74 2.63
C ILE A 285 11.11 10.46 3.37
N VAL A 286 11.54 9.20 3.36
CA VAL A 286 12.73 8.74 4.06
C VAL A 286 14.00 9.32 3.43
N GLN A 287 14.08 9.42 2.10
CA GLN A 287 15.26 9.96 1.42
C GLN A 287 15.52 11.42 1.82
N ARG A 288 14.47 12.20 2.05
CA ARG A 288 14.58 13.58 2.53
C ARG A 288 14.96 13.66 4.01
N ARG A 289 14.55 12.67 4.83
CA ARG A 289 14.84 12.63 6.27
C ARG A 289 15.10 11.20 6.75
N PRO A 290 16.31 10.66 6.55
CA PRO A 290 16.64 9.28 6.87
C PRO A 290 16.47 8.93 8.36
N GLY A 291 16.73 9.90 9.25
CA GLY A 291 16.60 9.72 10.70
C GLY A 291 15.19 9.39 11.19
N LEU A 292 14.15 9.54 10.36
CA LEU A 292 12.80 9.08 10.73
C LEU A 292 12.73 7.56 10.96
N LEU A 293 13.55 6.78 10.25
CA LEU A 293 13.58 5.32 10.39
C LEU A 293 14.16 4.85 11.72
N LEU A 294 14.85 5.73 12.44
CA LEU A 294 15.50 5.43 13.73
C LEU A 294 14.62 5.80 14.94
N LEU A 295 13.38 6.25 14.70
CA LEU A 295 12.47 6.66 15.77
C LEU A 295 11.63 5.46 16.26
N ASP A 296 11.77 5.12 17.54
CA ASP A 296 11.03 4.02 18.16
C ASP A 296 9.51 4.26 18.19
N ASP A 297 9.06 5.51 18.32
CA ASP A 297 7.66 5.91 18.42
C ASP A 297 7.11 6.53 17.13
N LEU A 298 7.68 6.19 15.97
CA LEU A 298 7.35 6.80 14.68
C LEU A 298 5.85 6.77 14.35
N SER A 299 5.18 5.65 14.60
CA SER A 299 3.73 5.50 14.34
C SER A 299 2.92 6.54 15.11
N ALA A 300 3.16 6.65 16.41
CA ALA A 300 2.46 7.58 17.28
C ALA A 300 2.77 9.04 16.92
N ARG A 301 4.02 9.35 16.52
CA ARG A 301 4.39 10.68 16.02
C ARG A 301 3.67 11.05 14.74
N CYS A 302 3.58 10.12 13.79
CA CYS A 302 2.86 10.37 12.54
C CYS A 302 1.39 10.71 12.80
N GLU A 303 0.73 9.92 13.67
CA GLU A 303 -0.67 10.17 14.05
C GLU A 303 -0.86 11.52 14.73
N ARG A 304 -0.02 11.87 15.71
CA ARG A 304 -0.07 13.17 16.38
C ARG A 304 0.17 14.32 15.42
N ALA A 305 1.21 14.23 14.59
CA ALA A 305 1.55 15.27 13.63
C ALA A 305 0.43 15.49 12.59
N VAL A 306 -0.11 14.42 12.02
CA VAL A 306 -1.23 14.50 11.06
C VAL A 306 -2.47 15.07 11.72
N SER A 307 -2.85 14.56 12.90
CA SER A 307 -4.03 15.04 13.62
C SER A 307 -3.91 16.52 13.95
N LYS A 308 -2.72 16.96 14.38
CA LYS A 308 -2.46 18.36 14.70
C LYS A 308 -2.50 19.26 13.47
N LEU A 309 -1.85 18.84 12.38
CA LEU A 309 -1.86 19.60 11.13
C LEU A 309 -3.26 19.69 10.52
N MET A 310 -4.08 18.63 10.62
CA MET A 310 -5.48 18.66 10.19
C MET A 310 -6.32 19.64 11.03
N GLN A 311 -6.04 19.78 12.33
CA GLN A 311 -6.72 20.77 13.18
C GLN A 311 -6.31 22.21 12.86
N LEU A 312 -5.03 22.43 12.53
CA LEU A 312 -4.49 23.76 12.25
C LEU A 312 -4.79 24.23 10.82
N HIS A 313 -4.89 23.30 9.86
CA HIS A 313 -5.11 23.64 8.46
C HIS A 313 -6.60 23.89 8.17
N PRO A 314 -6.97 25.02 7.53
CA PRO A 314 -8.37 25.42 7.36
C PRO A 314 -9.20 24.47 6.51
N SER A 315 -8.59 23.69 5.62
CA SER A 315 -9.32 22.70 4.82
C SER A 315 -9.70 21.44 5.62
N GLY A 316 -8.99 21.13 6.72
CA GLY A 316 -9.13 19.87 7.44
C GLY A 316 -8.87 18.61 6.60
N ASP A 317 -8.34 18.75 5.39
CA ASP A 317 -8.19 17.64 4.45
C ASP A 317 -6.87 16.89 4.66
N ARG A 318 -7.00 15.57 4.86
CA ARG A 318 -5.86 14.66 5.02
C ARG A 318 -5.01 14.59 3.75
N GLY A 319 -5.58 14.73 2.56
CA GLY A 319 -4.83 14.70 1.31
C GLY A 319 -3.80 15.82 1.22
N ILE A 320 -4.22 17.04 1.53
CA ILE A 320 -3.36 18.24 1.56
C ILE A 320 -2.27 18.10 2.63
N VAL A 321 -2.64 17.69 3.86
CA VAL A 321 -1.68 17.48 4.95
C VAL A 321 -0.64 16.42 4.58
N SER A 322 -1.06 15.35 3.89
CA SER A 322 -0.15 14.29 3.46
C SER A 322 0.82 14.80 2.39
N ALA A 323 0.37 15.60 1.43
CA ALA A 323 1.24 16.25 0.44
C ALA A 323 2.26 17.19 1.11
N LEU A 324 1.83 17.97 2.09
CA LEU A 324 2.69 18.86 2.87
C LEU A 324 3.77 18.11 3.65
N ILE A 325 3.43 16.94 4.23
CA ILE A 325 4.40 16.07 4.91
C ILE A 325 5.35 15.41 3.89
N LYS A 326 4.85 15.00 2.72
CA LYS A 326 5.71 14.51 1.62
C LYS A 326 6.77 15.55 1.26
N GLU A 327 6.36 16.81 1.18
CA GLU A 327 7.26 17.91 0.87
C GLU A 327 8.26 18.17 2.01
N ASN A 328 7.77 18.15 3.25
CA ASN A 328 8.55 18.49 4.43
C ASN A 328 8.41 17.44 5.56
N PRO A 329 9.13 16.30 5.47
CA PRO A 329 9.03 15.21 6.46
C PRO A 329 9.49 15.59 7.87
N SER A 330 10.26 16.69 8.00
CA SER A 330 10.70 17.21 9.29
C SER A 330 9.55 17.64 10.20
N LEU A 331 8.38 17.92 9.63
CA LEU A 331 7.17 18.27 10.38
C LEU A 331 6.72 17.16 11.32
N ILE A 332 6.94 15.88 10.96
CA ILE A 332 6.58 14.74 11.83
C ILE A 332 7.24 14.87 13.21
N VAL A 333 8.50 15.31 13.25
CA VAL A 333 9.27 15.49 14.50
C VAL A 333 9.00 16.86 15.10
N ARG A 334 8.93 17.91 14.27
CA ARG A 334 8.77 19.29 14.77
C ARG A 334 7.41 19.53 15.41
N MET A 335 6.36 18.84 14.96
CA MET A 335 5.03 19.05 15.52
C MET A 335 4.88 18.60 16.98
N ASP A 336 5.76 17.72 17.48
CA ASP A 336 5.78 17.36 18.90
C ASP A 336 6.08 18.57 19.81
N TYR A 337 6.74 19.62 19.33
CA TYR A 337 7.01 20.83 20.11
C TYR A 337 5.85 21.82 20.15
N TYR A 338 4.87 21.70 19.25
CA TYR A 338 3.78 22.67 19.07
C TYR A 338 2.41 22.05 19.34
N GLN A 339 2.32 21.20 20.36
CA GLN A 339 1.05 20.56 20.74
C GLN A 339 0.01 21.57 21.23
N ASP A 340 0.46 22.71 21.78
CA ASP A 340 -0.41 23.75 22.32
C ASP A 340 -0.87 24.80 21.30
N ALA A 341 -0.30 24.79 20.08
CA ALA A 341 -0.67 25.73 19.02
C ALA A 341 -2.15 25.57 18.66
N ARG A 342 -2.92 26.67 18.62
CA ARG A 342 -4.36 26.62 18.33
C ARG A 342 -4.67 27.04 16.90
N THR A 343 -3.82 27.89 16.35
CA THR A 343 -3.94 28.45 15.01
C THR A 343 -2.63 28.26 14.26
N LEU A 344 -2.69 28.34 12.92
CA LEU A 344 -1.50 28.23 12.09
C LEU A 344 -0.49 29.35 12.40
N ASP A 345 -0.99 30.52 12.80
CA ASP A 345 -0.19 31.70 13.15
C ASP A 345 0.64 31.50 14.44
N ASP A 346 0.29 30.51 15.28
CA ASP A 346 1.06 30.16 16.48
C ASP A 346 2.33 29.35 16.15
N LEU A 347 2.46 28.85 14.92
CA LEU A 347 3.64 28.10 14.48
C LEU A 347 4.76 29.05 14.04
N PRO A 348 6.04 28.64 14.10
CA PRO A 348 7.13 29.42 13.53
C PRO A 348 6.90 29.72 12.04
N ILE A 349 7.38 30.88 11.58
CA ILE A 349 7.14 31.36 10.21
C ILE A 349 7.63 30.37 9.15
N GLU A 350 8.63 29.55 9.46
CA GLU A 350 9.12 28.52 8.54
C GLU A 350 8.08 27.43 8.30
N ILE A 351 7.29 27.07 9.31
CA ILE A 351 6.20 26.09 9.18
C ILE A 351 4.97 26.73 8.54
N GLN A 352 4.70 28.00 8.86
CA GLN A 352 3.63 28.77 8.23
C GLN A 352 3.82 28.88 6.71
N ASN A 353 5.03 29.22 6.26
CA ASN A 353 5.35 29.36 4.83
C ASN A 353 5.19 28.05 4.06
N VAL A 354 5.56 26.93 4.69
CA VAL A 354 5.33 25.59 4.15
C VAL A 354 3.84 25.28 4.02
N SER A 355 3.03 25.72 4.99
CA SER A 355 1.59 25.48 5.03
C SER A 355 0.78 26.40 4.11
N ALA A 356 1.29 27.58 3.79
CA ALA A 356 0.65 28.54 2.90
C ALA A 356 0.87 28.23 1.40
N GLY A 357 1.61 27.17 1.05
CA GLY A 357 1.91 26.83 -0.35
C GLY A 357 2.75 27.88 -1.08
N VAL A 358 3.40 28.79 -0.34
CA VAL A 358 4.23 29.84 -0.92
C VAL A 358 5.59 29.23 -1.23
N HIS A 359 5.75 28.73 -2.46
CA HIS A 359 7.05 28.38 -3.03
C HIS A 359 7.89 29.65 -3.18
N THR A 360 8.57 30.08 -2.11
CA THR A 360 9.72 30.98 -2.19
C THR A 360 10.91 30.31 -1.52
N SER A 361 11.73 29.65 -2.34
CA SER A 361 13.12 29.39 -1.96
C SER A 361 13.86 30.74 -2.01
N PRO A 362 14.58 31.13 -0.93
CA PRO A 362 15.96 30.69 -0.82
C PRO A 362 16.36 30.44 0.65
N TRP A 363 16.40 29.17 1.07
CA TRP A 363 17.06 28.75 2.31
C TRP A 363 18.05 27.64 2.00
N SER A 364 19.25 28.03 1.61
CA SER A 364 20.42 27.14 1.63
C SER A 364 21.58 27.67 2.48
N HIS A 365 21.45 28.83 3.17
CA HIS A 365 22.62 29.45 3.82
C HIS A 365 22.46 30.06 5.21
N ALA A 366 21.31 29.98 5.90
CA ALA A 366 21.21 30.53 7.25
C ALA A 366 20.70 29.51 8.27
N LEU A 367 21.52 29.32 9.32
CA LEU A 367 21.31 28.57 10.57
C LEU A 367 21.72 27.09 10.56
N ALA A 368 23.03 26.90 10.48
CA ALA A 368 23.72 25.80 11.13
C ALA A 368 23.49 25.86 12.66
N GLY A 369 22.47 25.11 13.10
CA GLY A 369 22.27 24.64 14.46
C GLY A 369 22.08 23.12 14.42
N ALA A 370 23.19 22.39 14.32
CA ALA A 370 23.36 20.97 14.63
C ALA A 370 22.32 19.94 14.11
N VAL A 371 22.06 19.87 12.80
CA VAL A 371 21.71 18.60 12.11
C VAL A 371 22.23 18.67 10.65
N PRO A 372 23.01 17.70 10.15
CA PRO A 372 23.44 17.70 8.75
C PRO A 372 22.28 17.34 7.83
N THR A 373 21.94 18.23 6.89
CA THR A 373 21.05 17.94 5.75
C THR A 373 21.87 17.83 4.47
N CYS A 374 21.55 16.84 3.63
CA CYS A 374 22.28 16.54 2.40
C CYS A 374 21.95 17.55 1.29
N PRO A 375 22.94 18.00 0.49
CA PRO A 375 22.68 18.85 -0.67
C PRO A 375 22.14 18.03 -1.86
N PRO A 376 21.21 18.56 -2.67
CA PRO A 376 20.80 17.93 -3.93
C PRO A 376 21.89 18.04 -5.01
N LYS A 377 22.08 16.97 -5.80
CA LYS A 377 22.99 16.95 -6.96
C LYS A 377 22.40 17.75 -8.14
N HIS A 378 23.15 18.75 -8.62
CA HIS A 378 22.91 19.40 -9.91
C HIS A 378 23.38 18.52 -11.07
N ALA A 379 22.57 18.40 -12.12
CA ALA A 379 22.96 17.87 -13.42
C ALA A 379 23.88 18.87 -14.17
N PRO A 380 24.81 18.41 -15.04
CA PRO A 380 25.75 19.31 -15.72
C PRO A 380 25.07 20.06 -16.88
N ALA A 381 25.17 21.39 -16.84
CA ALA A 381 24.76 22.28 -17.92
C ALA A 381 25.91 22.49 -18.93
N THR A 382 25.61 22.29 -20.21
CA THR A 382 26.44 22.67 -21.36
C THR A 382 26.29 24.18 -21.65
N ALA A 383 27.42 24.84 -21.90
CA ALA A 383 27.54 26.27 -22.11
C ALA A 383 27.34 26.69 -23.59
N ALA A 384 26.72 27.86 -23.82
CA ALA A 384 27.34 29.05 -24.46
C ALA A 384 26.31 30.05 -25.09
N ALA A 385 26.21 31.24 -24.45
CA ALA A 385 26.14 32.63 -25.01
C ALA A 385 25.02 33.08 -26.01
N PRO A 386 24.78 34.41 -26.21
CA PRO A 386 24.90 35.58 -25.31
C PRO A 386 23.69 36.56 -25.31
N VAL A 387 23.63 37.37 -24.24
CA VAL A 387 23.32 38.82 -24.14
C VAL A 387 22.30 39.44 -25.11
N PHE A 388 21.17 39.90 -24.55
CA PHE A 388 20.59 41.21 -24.91
C PHE A 388 20.01 41.89 -23.67
N ALA A 389 20.41 43.14 -23.47
CA ALA A 389 19.96 44.03 -22.42
C ALA A 389 18.55 44.57 -22.74
N ALA A 390 17.69 44.68 -21.73
CA ALA A 390 16.59 45.64 -21.73
C ALA A 390 16.24 46.05 -20.30
N GLN A 391 16.72 47.24 -19.97
CA GLN A 391 16.42 48.09 -18.84
C GLN A 391 14.96 48.57 -18.88
N TRP A 392 14.16 48.28 -17.85
CA TRP A 392 12.97 49.06 -17.52
C TRP A 392 12.80 49.21 -16.00
N MET A 393 12.52 50.45 -15.63
CA MET A 393 12.41 51.01 -14.29
C MET A 393 11.27 50.39 -13.48
N VAL A 394 11.55 50.26 -12.18
CA VAL A 394 10.58 50.18 -11.07
C VAL A 394 9.77 51.48 -11.00
N PRO A 395 8.46 51.40 -10.74
CA PRO A 395 7.97 52.00 -9.50
C PRO A 395 6.97 51.11 -8.76
N GLY A 396 7.28 50.84 -7.49
CA GLY A 396 6.37 50.99 -6.36
C GLY A 396 5.14 50.07 -6.27
N GLY A 397 5.15 49.19 -5.27
CA GLY A 397 3.91 48.68 -4.64
C GLY A 397 4.01 47.24 -4.19
N GLN A 398 4.50 47.01 -2.96
CA GLN A 398 4.25 45.75 -2.26
C GLN A 398 2.74 45.57 -2.07
N ALA A 399 2.12 44.75 -2.92
CA ALA A 399 0.83 44.14 -2.64
C ALA A 399 1.09 42.80 -1.96
N GLY A 400 1.36 42.84 -0.65
CA GLY A 400 1.40 41.65 0.19
C GLY A 400 0.00 41.00 0.31
N ILE A 401 -0.01 39.74 0.74
CA ILE A 401 -1.08 38.72 0.89
C ILE A 401 -2.43 39.20 1.50
N GLY A 402 -2.56 40.46 1.90
CA GLY A 402 -3.78 41.06 2.44
C GLY A 402 -5.00 41.01 1.50
N TRP A 403 -4.81 40.87 0.18
CA TRP A 403 -5.92 40.67 -0.77
C TRP A 403 -6.65 39.34 -0.52
N LEU A 404 -5.92 38.29 -0.12
CA LEU A 404 -6.43 36.92 -0.07
C LEU A 404 -7.25 36.74 1.22
N TYR A 405 -6.80 37.36 2.31
CA TYR A 405 -7.56 37.44 3.56
C TYR A 405 -8.82 38.31 3.44
N ARG A 406 -8.81 39.40 2.66
CA ARG A 406 -10.02 40.21 2.43
C ARG A 406 -11.06 39.47 1.58
N TYR A 407 -10.62 38.73 0.56
CA TYR A 407 -11.50 37.91 -0.26
C TYR A 407 -12.20 36.81 0.55
N TRP A 408 -11.51 36.22 1.53
CA TRP A 408 -12.07 35.17 2.39
C TRP A 408 -12.93 35.71 3.54
N ALA A 409 -12.63 36.89 4.09
CA ALA A 409 -13.47 37.54 5.11
C ALA A 409 -14.84 37.96 4.53
N GLN A 410 -14.91 38.30 3.25
CA GLN A 410 -16.14 38.74 2.58
C GLN A 410 -17.09 37.59 2.21
N LYS A 411 -16.61 36.33 2.24
CA LYS A 411 -17.41 35.13 1.93
C LYS A 411 -18.01 34.44 3.17
N LYS A 412 -17.77 35.02 4.36
CA LYS A 412 -18.29 34.56 5.67
C LYS A 412 -19.39 35.48 6.23
N GLN A 413 -19.80 36.51 5.48
CA GLN A 413 -21.10 37.20 5.64
C GLN A 413 -22.02 36.69 4.53
#